data_AF-A0A8H4VCR0-F1
#
_entry.id   AF-A0A8H4VCR0-F1
#
_cell.length_a   1.000
_cell.length_b   1.000
_cell.length_c   1.000
_cell.angle_alpha   90.00
_cell.angle_beta   90.00
_cell.angle_gamma   90.00
#
_symmetry.space_group_name_H-M   'P 1'
#
loop_
_entity.id
_entity.type
_entity.pdbx_description
1 polymer ?
#
loop_
_entity_poly.entity_id
_entity_poly.type
_entity_poly.pdbx_seq_one_letter_code
_entity_poly.pdbx_strand_id
1 'polypeptide(L)'
;MAPSAKRPPNPVDQPDNSAPLLSNDHLGNLIRFDDGSRQSYLDEGALLELCDAARAGLVNGGALAEPLSKRLTDFLAAAVVDEAYGIATIGFPVLMQSRLDKLVADVSMPDALDAAQPRRDGSTGRRLQRFWRARFRRDYFDIDQMRYADLSRAGRLRHVVFDEHQLWRPIACQALVGDPGSLQFEAGQ
;
A
#
# COMPACT_ATOMS: atom_id res chain seq x y z
N MET A 1 -70.07 -5.24 -0.45
CA MET A 1 -69.32 -4.20 -1.19
C MET A 1 -68.44 -3.47 -0.20
N ALA A 2 -67.14 -3.67 -0.25
CA ALA A 2 -66.13 -3.03 0.61
C ALA A 2 -65.16 -2.23 -0.27
N PRO A 3 -64.63 -1.09 0.18
CA PRO A 3 -63.87 -0.17 -0.67
C PRO A 3 -62.41 -0.59 -0.88
N SER A 4 -61.93 -0.34 -2.10
CA SER A 4 -60.54 -0.49 -2.57
C SER A 4 -59.53 0.29 -1.73
N ALA A 5 -58.58 -0.41 -1.11
CA ALA A 5 -57.37 0.19 -0.58
C ALA A 5 -56.32 0.31 -1.69
N LYS A 6 -55.95 1.55 -2.04
CA LYS A 6 -54.80 1.87 -2.90
C LYS A 6 -53.52 1.40 -2.22
N ARG A 7 -52.79 0.51 -2.91
CA ARG A 7 -51.44 0.08 -2.55
C ARG A 7 -50.48 1.28 -2.65
N PRO A 8 -49.61 1.55 -1.67
CA PRO A 8 -48.58 2.57 -1.82
C PRO A 8 -47.52 2.13 -2.84
N PRO A 9 -46.84 3.06 -3.53
CA PRO A 9 -45.82 2.72 -4.51
C PRO A 9 -44.58 2.14 -3.82
N ASN A 10 -44.02 1.08 -4.41
CA ASN A 10 -42.69 0.58 -4.11
C ASN A 10 -41.64 1.67 -4.41
N PRO A 11 -40.70 1.95 -3.51
CA PRO A 11 -39.46 2.62 -3.88
C PRO A 11 -38.49 1.55 -4.39
N VAL A 12 -38.25 1.53 -5.69
CA VAL A 12 -37.13 0.79 -6.29
C VAL A 12 -36.26 1.80 -7.04
N ASP A 13 -34.95 1.59 -6.89
CA ASP A 13 -33.80 2.26 -7.50
C ASP A 13 -33.24 3.50 -6.79
N GLN A 14 -32.63 3.25 -5.63
CA GLN A 14 -31.32 3.81 -5.34
C GLN A 14 -30.25 2.82 -5.82
N PRO A 15 -29.37 3.22 -6.74
CA PRO A 15 -28.03 2.68 -6.76
C PRO A 15 -27.01 3.83 -6.84
N ASP A 16 -26.30 4.05 -5.75
CA ASP A 16 -24.84 4.14 -5.77
C ASP A 16 -24.36 4.24 -4.33
N ASN A 17 -24.31 3.06 -3.71
CA ASN A 17 -23.73 2.86 -2.39
C ASN A 17 -22.21 2.71 -2.51
N SER A 18 -21.54 3.72 -3.08
CA SER A 18 -20.08 3.80 -3.13
C SER A 18 -19.56 4.51 -1.87
N ALA A 19 -19.45 3.77 -0.78
CA ALA A 19 -18.56 4.11 0.34
C ALA A 19 -18.12 2.84 1.09
N PRO A 20 -16.86 2.72 1.58
CA PRO A 20 -15.74 3.67 1.47
C PRO A 20 -14.53 3.11 0.68
N LEU A 21 -13.74 4.00 0.07
CA LEU A 21 -12.42 3.69 -0.53
C LEU A 21 -11.29 4.14 0.43
N LEU A 22 -11.46 3.88 1.73
CA LEU A 22 -10.72 4.44 2.88
C LEU A 22 -11.24 5.80 3.40
N SER A 23 -12.22 5.73 4.30
CA SER A 23 -13.03 6.83 4.89
C SER A 23 -12.30 7.82 5.84
N ASN A 24 -11.00 8.08 5.67
CA ASN A 24 -10.27 9.01 6.53
C ASN A 24 -9.79 10.24 5.74
N ASP A 25 -10.22 11.43 6.15
CA ASP A 25 -9.81 12.73 5.58
C ASP A 25 -8.28 12.94 5.58
N HIS A 26 -7.55 12.18 6.39
CA HIS A 26 -6.09 12.22 6.48
C HIS A 26 -5.34 11.42 5.40
N LEU A 27 -6.07 10.73 4.51
CA LEU A 27 -5.48 9.91 3.44
C LEU A 27 -5.38 10.63 2.09
N GLY A 28 -5.69 11.94 2.04
CA GLY A 28 -5.95 12.70 0.80
C GLY A 28 -4.95 12.55 -0.35
N ASN A 29 -3.67 12.27 -0.10
CA ASN A 29 -2.69 12.06 -1.18
C ASN A 29 -2.65 10.61 -1.71
N LEU A 30 -3.34 9.66 -1.09
CA LEU A 30 -3.41 8.25 -1.50
C LEU A 30 -4.62 7.96 -2.39
N ILE A 31 -5.61 8.84 -2.39
CA ILE A 31 -6.85 8.66 -3.15
C ILE A 31 -6.85 9.69 -4.27
N ARG A 32 -6.81 9.22 -5.51
CA ARG A 32 -7.01 10.05 -6.70
C ARG A 32 -8.43 9.88 -7.20
N PHE A 33 -8.94 10.92 -7.85
CA PHE A 33 -10.21 10.88 -8.55
C PHE A 33 -9.94 10.80 -10.05
N ASP A 34 -10.55 9.83 -10.72
CA ASP A 34 -10.55 9.77 -12.18
C ASP A 34 -11.84 10.42 -12.72
N ASP A 35 -11.70 11.51 -13.47
CA ASP A 35 -12.82 12.23 -14.06
C ASP A 35 -13.52 11.41 -15.17
N GLY A 36 -12.78 10.48 -15.79
CA GLY A 36 -13.31 9.59 -16.83
C GLY A 36 -14.26 8.52 -16.29
N SER A 37 -13.83 7.79 -15.26
CA SER A 37 -14.65 6.75 -14.61
C SER A 37 -15.55 7.27 -13.49
N ARG A 38 -15.39 8.54 -13.07
CA ARG A 38 -16.02 9.15 -11.87
C ARG A 38 -15.82 8.33 -10.61
N GLN A 39 -14.74 7.56 -10.55
CA GLN A 39 -14.41 6.72 -9.42
C GLN A 39 -13.12 7.22 -8.77
N SER A 40 -13.10 7.15 -7.44
CA SER A 40 -11.86 7.31 -6.70
C SER A 40 -11.06 6.01 -6.76
N TYR A 41 -9.74 6.12 -6.85
CA TYR A 41 -8.83 4.97 -6.87
C TYR A 41 -7.58 5.27 -6.04
N LEU A 42 -6.88 4.20 -5.63
CA LEU A 42 -5.64 4.34 -4.89
C LEU A 42 -4.51 4.75 -5.82
N ASP A 43 -3.82 5.82 -5.47
CA ASP A 43 -2.57 6.24 -6.10
C ASP A 43 -1.47 5.21 -5.77
N GLU A 44 -1.17 4.35 -6.73
CA GLU A 44 -0.17 3.30 -6.60
C GLU A 44 1.22 3.86 -6.27
N GLY A 45 1.57 5.04 -6.81
CA GLY A 45 2.86 5.69 -6.55
C GLY A 45 2.96 6.25 -5.14
N ALA A 46 1.96 7.01 -4.71
CA ALA A 46 1.92 7.54 -3.34
C ALA A 46 1.83 6.43 -2.28
N LEU A 47 1.13 5.33 -2.60
CA LEU A 47 1.05 4.17 -1.71
C LEU A 47 2.37 3.41 -1.63
N LEU A 48 3.09 3.27 -2.76
CA LEU A 48 4.44 2.70 -2.76
C LEU A 48 5.39 3.55 -1.92
N GLU A 49 5.41 4.87 -2.09
CA GLU A 49 6.25 5.78 -1.29
C GLU A 49 5.93 5.67 0.21
N LEU A 50 4.64 5.61 0.58
CA LEU A 50 4.22 5.39 1.96
C LEU A 50 4.77 4.06 2.50
N CYS A 51 4.66 3.00 1.71
CA CYS A 51 5.15 1.68 2.10
C CYS A 51 6.67 1.65 2.26
N ASP A 52 7.41 2.22 1.31
CA ASP A 52 8.87 2.28 1.35
C ASP A 52 9.37 3.13 2.52
N ALA A 53 8.76 4.31 2.75
CA ALA A 53 9.08 5.16 3.90
C ALA A 53 8.80 4.45 5.23
N ALA A 54 7.66 3.74 5.34
CA ALA A 54 7.33 2.98 6.53
C ALA A 54 8.32 1.83 6.75
N ARG A 55 8.61 1.04 5.73
CA ARG A 55 9.58 -0.07 5.80
C ARG A 55 10.98 0.42 6.18
N ALA A 56 11.44 1.54 5.61
CA ALA A 56 12.71 2.14 5.96
C ALA A 56 12.76 2.55 7.45
N GLY A 57 11.68 3.14 7.97
CA GLY A 57 11.57 3.48 9.39
C GLY A 57 11.50 2.26 10.31
N LEU A 58 10.91 1.15 9.86
CA LEU A 58 10.85 -0.11 10.61
C LEU A 58 12.22 -0.81 10.72
N VAL A 59 13.04 -0.74 9.66
CA VAL A 59 14.39 -1.34 9.63
C VAL A 59 15.37 -0.63 10.57
N ASN A 60 15.23 0.69 10.75
CA ASN A 60 16.18 1.54 11.50
C ASN A 60 15.97 1.60 13.03
N GLY A 61 15.45 0.54 13.67
CA GLY A 61 15.35 0.49 15.14
C GLY A 61 14.05 1.06 15.73
N GLY A 62 12.95 1.01 14.97
CA GLY A 62 11.66 0.66 15.58
C GLY A 62 10.61 1.77 15.75
N ALA A 63 10.91 3.04 15.51
CA ALA A 63 9.89 4.11 15.62
C ALA A 63 9.67 4.83 14.29
N LEU A 64 8.48 4.64 13.71
CA LEU A 64 7.98 5.50 12.64
C LEU A 64 7.78 6.92 13.20
N ALA A 65 8.14 7.94 12.43
CA ALA A 65 7.79 9.32 12.77
C ALA A 65 6.28 9.41 13.03
N GLU A 66 5.87 10.12 14.07
CA GLU A 66 4.48 10.15 14.56
C GLU A 66 3.43 10.43 13.46
N PRO A 67 3.63 11.38 12.52
CA PRO A 67 2.69 11.62 11.42
C PRO A 67 2.56 10.42 10.47
N LEU A 68 3.68 9.74 10.19
CA LEU A 68 3.74 8.57 9.31
C LEU A 68 3.12 7.35 9.99
N SER A 69 3.39 7.16 11.28
CA SER A 69 2.85 6.08 12.11
C SER A 69 1.31 6.15 12.18
N LYS A 70 0.78 7.34 12.47
CA LYS A 70 -0.67 7.58 12.52
C LYS A 70 -1.31 7.30 11.16
N ARG A 71 -0.76 7.91 10.10
CA ARG A 71 -1.27 7.73 8.73
C ARG A 71 -1.29 6.26 8.29
N LEU A 72 -0.23 5.51 8.61
CA LEU A 72 -0.17 4.08 8.30
C LEU A 72 -1.20 3.27 9.10
N THR A 73 -1.32 3.55 10.41
CA THR A 73 -2.26 2.85 11.28
C THR A 73 -3.70 3.09 10.82
N ASP A 74 -4.05 4.34 10.53
CA ASP A 74 -5.37 4.75 10.02
C ASP A 74 -5.68 4.07 8.68
N PHE A 75 -4.69 4.02 7.78
CA PHE A 75 -4.81 3.34 6.49
C PHE A 75 -5.06 1.83 6.65
N LEU A 76 -4.24 1.13 7.43
CA LEU A 76 -4.35 -0.32 7.62
C LEU A 76 -5.65 -0.70 8.34
N ALA A 77 -6.09 0.12 9.30
CA ALA A 77 -7.38 -0.06 9.98
C ALA A 77 -8.55 0.07 8.99
N ALA A 78 -8.55 1.11 8.16
CA ALA A 78 -9.57 1.29 7.12
C ALA A 78 -9.55 0.13 6.11
N ALA A 79 -8.38 -0.32 5.67
CA ALA A 79 -8.25 -1.47 4.79
C ALA A 79 -8.84 -2.76 5.39
N VAL A 80 -8.62 -3.00 6.70
CA VAL A 80 -9.23 -4.16 7.39
C VAL A 80 -10.75 -4.07 7.39
N VAL A 81 -11.28 -2.87 7.61
CA VAL A 81 -12.73 -2.62 7.62
C VAL A 81 -13.32 -2.90 6.25
N ASP A 82 -12.75 -2.32 5.19
CA ASP A 82 -13.20 -2.53 3.81
C ASP A 82 -13.20 -4.03 3.45
N GLU A 83 -12.09 -4.74 3.70
CA GLU A 83 -11.99 -6.18 3.44
C GLU A 83 -13.00 -7.01 4.24
N ALA A 84 -13.27 -6.63 5.50
CA ALA A 84 -14.26 -7.31 6.34
C ALA A 84 -15.70 -7.11 5.82
N TYR A 85 -15.99 -5.97 5.18
CA TYR A 85 -17.25 -5.71 4.49
C TYR A 85 -17.29 -6.31 3.07
N GLY A 86 -16.22 -6.95 2.61
CA GLY A 86 -16.12 -7.48 1.25
C GLY A 86 -15.90 -6.41 0.18
N ILE A 87 -15.54 -5.19 0.59
CA ILE A 87 -15.22 -4.08 -0.31
C ILE A 87 -13.78 -4.27 -0.78
N ALA A 88 -13.61 -4.57 -2.06
CA ALA A 88 -12.31 -4.88 -2.64
C ALA A 88 -11.49 -3.64 -3.02
N THR A 89 -11.35 -2.69 -2.09
CA THR A 89 -10.66 -1.40 -2.30
C THR A 89 -9.23 -1.57 -2.79
N ILE A 90 -8.51 -2.57 -2.25
CA ILE A 90 -7.13 -2.86 -2.65
C ILE A 90 -7.13 -3.96 -3.70
N GLY A 91 -7.01 -3.59 -4.97
CA GLY A 91 -6.85 -4.55 -6.06
C GLY A 91 -5.52 -5.31 -6.00
N PHE A 92 -5.44 -6.48 -6.66
CA PHE A 92 -4.19 -7.21 -6.80
C PHE A 92 -3.07 -6.40 -7.48
N PRO A 93 -3.33 -5.63 -8.56
CA PRO A 93 -2.29 -4.78 -9.17
C PRO A 93 -1.73 -3.74 -8.19
N VAL A 94 -2.61 -3.11 -7.39
CA VAL A 94 -2.21 -2.15 -6.36
C VAL A 94 -1.33 -2.82 -5.30
N LEU A 95 -1.73 -4.00 -4.80
CA LEU A 95 -0.94 -4.79 -3.85
C LEU A 95 0.44 -5.17 -4.42
N MET A 96 0.47 -5.60 -5.67
CA MET A 96 1.68 -5.96 -6.41
C MET A 96 2.64 -4.77 -6.53
N GLN A 97 2.14 -3.62 -6.96
CA GLN A 97 2.96 -2.43 -7.23
C GLN A 97 3.42 -1.73 -5.96
N SER A 98 2.54 -1.57 -4.97
CA SER A 98 2.83 -0.83 -3.72
C SER A 98 3.67 -1.61 -2.70
N ARG A 99 3.84 -2.93 -2.89
CA ARG A 99 4.53 -3.81 -1.92
C ARG A 99 3.90 -3.80 -0.53
N LEU A 100 2.60 -3.50 -0.46
CA LEU A 100 1.87 -3.42 0.79
C LEU A 100 1.80 -4.76 1.54
N ASP A 101 1.78 -5.90 0.85
CA ASP A 101 1.92 -7.24 1.44
C ASP A 101 3.20 -7.38 2.30
N LYS A 102 4.30 -6.77 1.84
CA LYS A 102 5.58 -6.80 2.54
C LYS A 102 5.53 -5.93 3.78
N LEU A 103 5.03 -4.70 3.66
CA LEU A 103 4.83 -3.83 4.84
C LEU A 103 3.93 -4.51 5.88
N VAL A 104 2.82 -5.11 5.43
CA VAL A 104 1.91 -5.85 6.28
C VAL A 104 2.60 -7.03 6.97
N ALA A 105 3.50 -7.74 6.28
CA ALA A 105 4.32 -8.77 6.91
C ALA A 105 5.24 -8.20 8.00
N ASP A 106 5.95 -7.10 7.72
CA ASP A 106 6.85 -6.46 8.68
C ASP A 106 6.12 -6.02 9.95
N VAL A 107 4.94 -5.38 9.83
CA VAL A 107 4.15 -4.91 10.99
C VAL A 107 3.40 -6.04 11.70
N SER A 108 3.27 -7.21 11.08
CA SER A 108 2.64 -8.39 11.69
C SER A 108 3.60 -9.17 12.58
N MET A 109 4.92 -8.96 12.43
CA MET A 109 5.94 -9.64 13.22
C MET A 109 5.92 -9.09 14.65
N PRO A 110 5.73 -9.96 15.66
CA PRO A 110 5.39 -9.53 17.01
C PRO A 110 6.53 -8.86 17.79
N ASP A 111 7.79 -9.02 17.38
CA ASP A 111 8.96 -8.31 17.89
C ASP A 111 10.18 -9.02 17.30
N ALA A 112 10.99 -8.32 16.53
CA ALA A 112 12.34 -8.81 16.21
C ALA A 112 13.43 -7.92 16.82
N LEU A 113 13.09 -6.77 17.45
CA LEU A 113 14.15 -5.82 17.82
C LEU A 113 14.13 -5.15 19.19
N ASP A 114 13.05 -5.08 19.99
CA ASP A 114 13.25 -4.53 21.34
C ASP A 114 12.14 -4.88 22.36
N ALA A 115 12.53 -5.55 23.44
CA ALA A 115 11.70 -5.79 24.62
C ALA A 115 11.28 -4.50 25.37
N ALA A 116 11.74 -3.33 24.91
CA ALA A 116 11.52 -2.02 25.51
C ALA A 116 10.40 -1.20 24.84
N GLN A 117 9.86 -1.65 23.70
CA GLN A 117 8.78 -0.94 23.01
C GLN A 117 7.40 -1.56 23.32
N PRO A 118 6.35 -0.74 23.45
CA PRO A 118 4.99 -1.26 23.64
C PRO A 118 4.65 -2.16 22.46
N ARG A 119 4.30 -3.42 22.77
CA ARG A 119 4.00 -4.45 21.77
C ARG A 119 3.07 -3.88 20.71
N ARG A 120 3.56 -3.80 19.47
CA ARG A 120 2.69 -3.44 18.34
C ARG A 120 1.63 -4.51 18.20
N ASP A 121 0.36 -4.09 18.19
CA ASP A 121 -0.73 -5.01 17.92
C ASP A 121 -0.68 -5.43 16.43
N GLY A 122 0.08 -6.48 16.15
CA GLY A 122 0.16 -7.08 14.81
C GLY A 122 -1.14 -7.76 14.35
N SER A 123 -2.26 -7.61 15.07
CA SER A 123 -3.55 -8.20 14.72
C SER A 123 -4.08 -7.68 13.38
N THR A 124 -3.96 -6.38 13.12
CA THR A 124 -4.41 -5.73 11.87
C THR A 124 -3.71 -6.32 10.66
N GLY A 125 -2.38 -6.43 10.70
CA GLY A 125 -1.60 -7.01 9.60
C GLY A 125 -1.95 -8.49 9.37
N ARG A 126 -2.06 -9.30 10.43
CA ARG A 126 -2.47 -10.72 10.30
C ARG A 126 -3.87 -10.87 9.71
N ARG A 127 -4.81 -9.97 10.02
CA ARG A 127 -6.16 -9.98 9.43
C ARG A 127 -6.11 -9.69 7.94
N LEU A 128 -5.38 -8.66 7.51
CA LEU A 128 -5.20 -8.35 6.08
C LEU A 128 -4.57 -9.52 5.32
N GLN A 129 -3.51 -10.14 5.86
CA GLN A 129 -2.90 -11.31 5.23
C GLN A 129 -3.91 -12.46 5.04
N ARG A 130 -4.79 -12.69 6.02
CA ARG A 130 -5.84 -13.71 5.90
C ARG A 130 -6.84 -13.36 4.79
N PHE A 131 -7.31 -12.12 4.74
CA PHE A 131 -8.24 -11.67 3.70
C PHE A 131 -7.62 -11.79 2.31
N TRP A 132 -6.40 -11.31 2.12
CA TRP A 132 -5.73 -11.35 0.81
C TRP A 132 -5.36 -12.77 0.37
N ARG A 133 -4.93 -13.64 1.28
CA ARG A 133 -4.74 -15.07 0.97
C ARG A 133 -6.04 -15.74 0.53
N ALA A 134 -7.16 -15.42 1.17
CA ALA A 134 -8.46 -15.98 0.81
C ALA A 134 -8.96 -15.44 -0.54
N ARG A 135 -8.76 -14.14 -0.81
CA ARG A 135 -9.24 -13.47 -2.02
C ARG A 135 -8.39 -13.80 -3.25
N PHE A 136 -7.08 -13.60 -3.16
CA PHE A 136 -6.17 -13.71 -4.31
C PHE A 136 -5.56 -15.11 -4.45
N ARG A 137 -5.64 -15.95 -3.41
CA ARG A 137 -5.24 -17.36 -3.46
C ARG A 137 -3.81 -17.53 -3.97
N ARG A 138 -3.63 -18.32 -5.05
CA ARG A 138 -2.33 -18.62 -5.64
C ARG A 138 -1.56 -17.36 -5.99
N ASP A 139 -2.23 -16.37 -6.58
CA ASP A 139 -1.58 -15.14 -7.03
C ASP A 139 -0.93 -14.41 -5.85
N TYR A 140 -1.52 -14.47 -4.65
CA TYR A 140 -0.93 -13.90 -3.43
C TYR A 140 0.43 -14.53 -3.07
N PHE A 141 0.56 -15.84 -3.25
CA PHE A 141 1.79 -16.57 -2.94
C PHE A 141 2.85 -16.38 -4.03
N ASP A 142 2.43 -16.17 -5.28
CA ASP A 142 3.31 -15.97 -6.43
C ASP A 142 3.68 -14.49 -6.65
N ILE A 143 3.19 -13.56 -5.80
CA ILE A 143 3.43 -12.10 -5.88
C ILE A 143 4.91 -11.77 -6.13
N ASP A 144 5.84 -12.36 -5.37
CA ASP A 144 7.26 -12.04 -5.50
C ASP A 144 7.85 -12.52 -6.82
N GLN A 145 7.40 -13.68 -7.31
CA GLN A 145 7.82 -14.20 -8.61
C GLN A 145 7.31 -13.30 -9.73
N MET A 146 6.05 -12.85 -9.64
CA MET A 146 5.45 -11.92 -10.59
C MET A 146 6.19 -10.58 -10.60
N ARG A 147 6.55 -10.04 -9.42
CA ARG A 147 7.35 -8.81 -9.32
C ARG A 147 8.71 -8.97 -9.98
N TYR A 148 9.36 -10.10 -9.76
CA TYR A 148 10.66 -10.37 -10.37
C TYR A 148 10.57 -10.45 -11.89
N ALA A 149 9.51 -11.07 -12.42
CA ALA A 149 9.24 -11.09 -13.86
C ALA A 149 9.03 -9.66 -14.41
N ASP A 150 8.29 -8.80 -13.71
CA ASP A 150 8.07 -7.41 -14.15
C ASP A 150 9.37 -6.56 -14.13
N LEU A 151 10.26 -6.79 -13.17
CA LEU A 151 11.57 -6.12 -13.11
C LEU A 151 12.45 -6.44 -14.32
N SER A 152 12.32 -7.64 -14.90
CA SER A 152 13.05 -8.00 -16.12
C SER A 152 12.62 -7.16 -17.33
N ARG A 153 11.41 -6.59 -17.31
CA ARG A 153 10.85 -5.78 -18.40
C ARG A 153 11.16 -4.30 -18.28
N ALA A 154 11.23 -3.77 -17.05
CA ALA A 154 11.42 -2.33 -16.79
C ALA A 154 12.84 -1.95 -16.31
N GLY A 155 13.72 -2.93 -16.11
CA GLY A 155 15.03 -2.74 -15.47
C GLY A 155 14.95 -2.93 -13.94
N ARG A 156 16.07 -3.39 -13.34
CA ARG A 156 16.12 -3.78 -11.92
C ARG A 156 16.20 -2.61 -10.94
N LEU A 157 16.64 -1.45 -11.40
CA LEU A 157 16.88 -0.27 -10.56
C LEU A 157 15.96 0.87 -10.99
N ARG A 158 15.17 1.38 -10.04
CA ARG A 158 14.42 2.64 -10.18
C ARG A 158 15.23 3.75 -9.53
N HIS A 159 15.10 4.97 -10.04
CA HIS A 159 15.85 6.14 -9.56
C HIS A 159 17.37 6.04 -9.71
N VAL A 160 17.85 5.25 -10.66
CA VAL A 160 19.26 5.20 -11.04
C VAL A 160 19.36 5.37 -12.54
N VAL A 161 20.18 6.31 -12.98
CA VAL A 161 20.48 6.58 -14.39
C VAL A 161 21.92 6.17 -14.68
N PHE A 162 22.19 5.77 -15.92
CA PHE A 162 23.56 5.69 -16.41
C PHE A 162 24.05 7.08 -16.76
N ASP A 163 25.22 7.46 -16.25
CA ASP A 163 25.90 8.67 -16.73
C ASP A 163 26.65 8.40 -18.05
N GLU A 164 27.27 9.46 -18.60
CA GLU A 164 28.04 9.40 -19.86
C GLU A 164 29.22 8.42 -19.82
N HIS A 165 29.66 8.02 -18.62
CA HIS A 165 30.72 7.05 -18.35
C HIS A 165 30.18 5.64 -18.04
N GLN A 166 28.89 5.38 -18.27
CA GLN A 166 28.23 4.11 -17.96
C GLN A 166 28.26 3.76 -16.46
N LEU A 167 28.36 4.76 -15.59
CA LEU A 167 28.29 4.56 -14.14
C LEU A 167 26.85 4.76 -13.65
N TRP A 168 26.44 3.93 -12.70
CA TRP A 168 25.15 4.04 -12.04
C TRP A 168 25.12 5.26 -11.11
N ARG A 169 24.25 6.24 -11.41
CA ARG A 169 24.02 7.43 -10.57
C ARG A 169 22.59 7.49 -10.04
N PRO A 170 22.40 7.70 -8.72
CA PRO A 170 21.06 7.92 -8.18
C PRO A 170 20.48 9.27 -8.63
N ILE A 171 19.20 9.28 -9.00
CA ILE A 171 18.47 10.47 -9.48
C ILE A 171 18.22 11.47 -8.33
N ALA A 172 18.07 10.98 -7.10
CA ALA A 172 17.83 11.80 -5.92
C ALA A 172 18.45 11.15 -4.68
N CYS A 173 19.71 11.46 -4.40
CA CYS A 173 20.30 11.21 -3.09
C CYS A 173 20.73 12.56 -2.50
N GLN A 174 20.27 12.86 -1.28
CA GLN A 174 20.95 13.85 -0.44
C GLN A 174 22.27 13.22 -0.03
N ALA A 175 23.39 13.75 -0.53
CA ALA A 175 24.70 13.33 -0.08
C ALA A 175 24.77 13.58 1.43
N LEU A 176 24.85 12.51 2.21
CA LEU A 176 25.24 12.62 3.62
C LEU A 176 26.63 13.26 3.60
N VAL A 177 26.80 14.37 4.31
CA VAL A 177 28.04 15.16 4.32
C VAL A 177 29.21 14.24 4.67
N GLY A 178 29.99 13.86 3.65
CA GLY A 178 31.03 12.84 3.77
C GLY A 178 31.50 12.35 2.40
N ASP A 179 32.41 13.12 1.80
CA ASP A 179 33.27 12.77 0.67
C ASP A 179 32.60 12.53 -0.72
N PRO A 180 32.82 13.42 -1.72
CA PRO A 180 32.26 13.28 -3.07
C PRO A 180 32.74 12.05 -3.87
N GLY A 181 33.67 11.25 -3.35
CA GLY A 181 34.16 10.02 -3.97
C GLY A 181 33.32 8.76 -3.71
N SER A 182 32.31 8.82 -2.83
CA SER A 182 31.67 7.62 -2.27
C SER A 182 30.34 7.20 -2.92
N LEU A 183 29.93 7.82 -4.04
CA LEU A 183 28.65 7.57 -4.71
C LEU A 183 28.74 6.74 -6.00
N GLN A 184 29.89 6.12 -6.27
CA GLN A 184 30.15 5.38 -7.51
C GLN A 184 30.22 3.88 -7.22
N PHE A 185 29.37 3.11 -7.91
CA PHE A 185 29.39 1.65 -7.84
C PHE A 185 29.73 1.10 -9.23
N GLU A 186 30.79 0.32 -9.32
CA GLU A 186 31.13 -0.41 -10.55
C GLU A 186 30.09 -1.51 -10.81
N ALA A 187 29.69 -1.68 -12.08
CA ALA A 187 28.86 -2.80 -12.47
C ALA A 187 29.68 -4.10 -12.34
N GLY A 188 29.19 -5.05 -11.55
CA GLY A 188 29.81 -6.37 -11.43
C GLY A 188 29.85 -7.09 -12.78
N GLN A 189 31.02 -7.64 -13.12
CA GLN A 189 31.24 -8.51 -14.29
C GLN A 189 30.50 -9.84 -14.17
#